data_AF-A0A6B3EUB0-F1
#
_entry.id   AF-A0A6B3EUB0-F1
#
_cell.length_a   1.000
_cell.length_b   1.000
_cell.length_c   1.000
_cell.angle_alpha   90.00
_cell.angle_beta   90.00
_cell.angle_gamma   90.00
#
_symmetry.space_group_name_H-M   'P 1'
#
loop_
_entity.id
_entity.type
_entity.pdbx_description
1 polymer ?
#
loop_
_entity_poly.entity_id
_entity_poly.type
_entity_poly.pdbx_seq_one_letter_code
_entity_poly.pdbx_strand_id
1 'polypeptide(L)'
;MRAFIASSIGVTCAAALALPLAAPAGAASDTPAHPATAGSVPAEASEPAALPGSTQSLALSPLSTASARAPGEPASRAAGQGLTERDVHPFSMVGVIWDDVNTELHGTAQVRTRSTATGRWSGWQDLETHNAEHSADPGTAERESGAVRGSTAPLWVGASDGVEVRVDPGAPDSSGTRDASATPVPLPAGLHLELVDPGKDPQEQPATGAAGADRAAARNATALPALSRPATDAAAGYAPGATPYIGPRPRIITRKGWGADEKIREKAFAYTNTVKAAFVHHSATGNNYSCSQAPSVLRGIYRYHVKSNGWRDIGYNFAVDKCGNIYEGRAGGVTKAVMGAHTLGFNTNTMGVVVLGTFSGTNPPAASVNAVAKLTAWKLGLFKANPKGKVTLVSGGSNKYKKGKKVKLNVISGHRDGFATECPGARLYKKLGTTRTSSAKLQGR
;
A
#
# COMPACT_ATOMS: atom_id res chain seq x y z
N MET A 1 -37.52 -30.77 27.28
CA MET A 1 -38.81 -31.23 26.71
C MET A 1 -39.94 -30.39 27.27
N ARG A 2 -40.52 -29.51 26.45
CA ARG A 2 -41.95 -29.15 26.38
C ARG A 2 -42.08 -27.97 25.41
N ALA A 3 -42.88 -28.18 24.38
CA ALA A 3 -43.10 -27.31 23.23
C ALA A 3 -44.54 -26.79 23.25
N PHE A 4 -44.76 -25.58 22.73
CA PHE A 4 -46.01 -24.99 22.20
C PHE A 4 -45.54 -23.85 21.27
N ILE A 5 -45.51 -23.99 19.93
CA ILE A 5 -46.56 -23.84 18.90
C ILE A 5 -47.23 -22.45 18.80
N ALA A 6 -46.86 -21.78 17.70
CA ALA A 6 -47.59 -20.89 16.77
C ALA A 6 -48.18 -19.54 17.22
N SER A 7 -47.78 -18.45 16.54
CA SER A 7 -48.54 -17.94 15.38
C SER A 7 -47.80 -16.84 14.61
N SER A 8 -47.90 -16.94 13.30
CA SER A 8 -47.37 -16.09 12.25
C SER A 8 -48.38 -15.02 11.83
N ILE A 9 -47.93 -13.77 11.60
CA ILE A 9 -48.62 -12.82 10.72
C ILE A 9 -47.57 -12.19 9.81
N GLY A 10 -47.62 -12.55 8.52
CA GLY A 10 -46.92 -11.85 7.47
C GLY A 10 -47.72 -10.64 7.02
N VAL A 11 -47.03 -9.55 6.66
CA VAL A 11 -47.60 -8.47 5.85
C VAL A 11 -46.62 -8.22 4.71
N THR A 12 -47.01 -8.71 3.54
CA THR A 12 -46.51 -8.33 2.22
C THR A 12 -47.26 -7.07 1.78
N CYS A 13 -46.53 -6.04 1.36
CA CYS A 13 -47.07 -4.97 0.53
C CYS A 13 -46.17 -4.78 -0.67
N ALA A 14 -46.63 -5.30 -1.80
CA ALA A 14 -46.16 -4.96 -3.12
C ALA A 14 -46.95 -3.72 -3.60
N ALA A 15 -46.26 -2.72 -4.14
CA ALA A 15 -46.88 -1.68 -4.94
C ALA A 15 -46.11 -1.57 -6.26
N ALA A 16 -46.83 -1.79 -7.35
CA ALA A 16 -46.34 -1.85 -8.71
C ALA A 16 -46.34 -0.47 -9.39
N LEU A 17 -45.35 -0.31 -10.27
CA LEU A 17 -45.27 0.45 -11.54
C LEU A 17 -46.41 1.42 -11.92
N ALA A 18 -46.00 2.64 -12.29
CA ALA A 18 -46.64 3.39 -13.38
C ALA A 18 -45.60 4.28 -14.11
N LEU A 19 -45.32 3.94 -15.37
CA LEU A 19 -44.75 4.81 -16.41
C LEU A 19 -45.89 5.63 -17.04
N PRO A 20 -45.58 6.79 -17.65
CA PRO A 20 -46.10 6.98 -19.00
C PRO A 20 -45.08 7.57 -19.98
N LEU A 21 -45.05 6.96 -21.16
CA LEU A 21 -44.55 7.50 -22.43
C LEU A 21 -45.68 8.31 -23.10
N ALA A 22 -45.30 9.40 -23.77
CA ALA A 22 -45.72 9.85 -25.11
C ALA A 22 -45.99 11.37 -25.21
N ALA A 23 -45.32 11.99 -26.18
CA ALA A 23 -45.67 13.28 -26.79
C ALA A 23 -46.79 13.10 -27.84
N PRO A 24 -47.38 14.20 -28.36
CA PRO A 24 -46.96 14.65 -29.70
C PRO A 24 -46.96 16.19 -29.93
N ALA A 25 -46.62 16.54 -31.18
CA ALA A 25 -46.14 17.79 -31.77
C ALA A 25 -47.16 18.89 -32.14
N GLY A 26 -46.61 20.06 -32.54
CA GLY A 26 -47.22 21.18 -33.32
C GLY A 26 -46.98 22.55 -32.65
N ALA A 27 -46.55 23.66 -33.25
CA ALA A 27 -46.41 24.14 -34.64
C ALA A 27 -45.35 25.31 -34.65
N ALA A 28 -44.40 25.40 -35.58
CA ALA A 28 -44.40 26.10 -36.89
C ALA A 28 -44.12 27.63 -36.86
N SER A 29 -42.99 28.04 -37.48
CA SER A 29 -42.71 29.24 -38.34
C SER A 29 -41.20 29.58 -38.24
N ASP A 30 -40.42 29.95 -39.24
CA ASP A 30 -40.56 30.12 -40.70
C ASP A 30 -39.11 30.11 -41.25
N THR A 31 -38.92 29.66 -42.50
CA THR A 31 -37.63 29.66 -43.21
C THR A 31 -37.63 30.78 -44.26
N PRO A 32 -36.47 31.33 -44.64
CA PRO A 32 -35.99 30.99 -45.99
C PRO A 32 -34.51 30.61 -46.06
N ALA A 33 -34.22 29.75 -47.04
CA ALA A 33 -32.97 29.05 -47.31
C ALA A 33 -31.94 29.91 -48.09
N HIS A 34 -30.64 29.61 -47.91
CA HIS A 34 -29.73 29.09 -48.95
C HIS A 34 -28.29 28.84 -48.41
N PRO A 35 -27.43 28.06 -49.11
CA PRO A 35 -26.72 26.93 -48.49
C PRO A 35 -25.20 27.15 -48.34
N ALA A 36 -24.59 26.48 -47.36
CA ALA A 36 -23.16 26.17 -47.43
C ALA A 36 -22.82 24.93 -46.58
N THR A 37 -22.19 23.99 -47.27
CA THR A 37 -21.53 22.76 -46.85
C THR A 37 -20.52 22.93 -45.69
N ALA A 38 -20.62 22.10 -44.66
CA ALA A 38 -19.48 21.47 -43.96
C ALA A 38 -20.03 20.46 -42.93
N GLY A 39 -19.57 19.21 -42.99
CA GLY A 39 -20.02 18.12 -42.12
C GLY A 39 -19.69 18.39 -40.65
N SER A 40 -20.72 18.42 -39.81
CA SER A 40 -20.59 18.37 -38.36
C SER A 40 -20.40 16.91 -37.92
N VAL A 41 -19.20 16.58 -37.48
CA VAL A 41 -18.95 15.37 -36.67
C VAL A 41 -19.74 15.52 -35.36
N PRO A 42 -20.50 14.51 -34.88
CA PRO A 42 -21.18 14.63 -33.59
C PRO A 42 -20.13 14.82 -32.50
N ALA A 43 -20.37 15.78 -31.62
CA ALA A 43 -19.55 16.00 -30.43
C ALA A 43 -19.47 14.68 -29.65
N GLU A 44 -18.28 14.07 -29.63
CA GLU A 44 -17.95 13.00 -28.70
C GLU A 44 -18.29 13.49 -27.30
N ALA A 45 -19.22 12.79 -26.67
CA ALA A 45 -19.44 12.90 -25.25
C ALA A 45 -18.08 12.69 -24.58
N SER A 46 -17.56 13.76 -23.98
CA SER A 46 -16.29 13.76 -23.27
C SER A 46 -16.28 12.59 -22.29
N GLU A 47 -15.46 11.57 -22.60
CA GLU A 47 -15.22 10.46 -21.71
C GLU A 47 -14.79 11.00 -20.34
N PRO A 48 -15.26 10.39 -19.23
CA PRO A 48 -14.82 10.82 -17.91
C PRO A 48 -13.29 10.71 -17.86
N ALA A 49 -12.62 11.85 -17.62
CA ALA A 49 -11.17 11.96 -17.59
C ALA A 49 -10.53 10.73 -16.93
N ALA A 50 -9.73 10.00 -17.72
CA ALA A 50 -9.07 8.77 -17.30
C ALA A 50 -8.40 8.94 -15.93
N LEU A 51 -8.55 7.94 -15.06
CA LEU A 51 -7.89 7.92 -13.75
C LEU A 51 -6.38 8.11 -13.94
N PRO A 52 -5.69 8.93 -13.12
CA PRO A 52 -4.24 9.00 -13.21
C PRO A 52 -3.63 7.63 -12.88
N GLY A 53 -2.85 7.10 -13.82
CA GLY A 53 -2.16 5.81 -13.71
C GLY A 53 -3.00 4.59 -14.09
N SER A 54 -2.33 3.46 -14.26
CA SER A 54 -2.92 2.21 -14.75
C SER A 54 -2.25 0.99 -14.09
N THR A 55 -2.91 -0.16 -14.25
CA THR A 55 -2.43 -1.46 -13.77
C THR A 55 -2.60 -2.46 -14.91
N GLN A 56 -1.53 -3.14 -15.31
CA GLN A 56 -1.53 -4.16 -16.35
C GLN A 56 -1.09 -5.50 -15.75
N SER A 57 -2.01 -6.46 -15.75
CA SER A 57 -1.77 -7.83 -15.28
C SER A 57 -1.36 -8.74 -16.44
N LEU A 58 -0.29 -9.52 -16.28
CA LEU A 58 0.20 -10.46 -17.29
C LEU A 58 0.37 -11.86 -16.65
N ALA A 59 -0.41 -12.84 -17.10
CA ALA A 59 -0.32 -14.21 -16.61
C ALA A 59 1.07 -14.81 -16.85
N LEU A 60 1.64 -15.48 -15.85
CA LEU A 60 2.90 -16.21 -16.02
C LEU A 60 2.63 -17.58 -16.64
N SER A 61 3.54 -18.03 -17.49
CA SER A 61 3.48 -19.37 -18.10
C SER A 61 4.69 -20.19 -17.68
N PRO A 62 4.62 -21.53 -17.67
CA PRO A 62 5.79 -22.37 -17.47
C PRO A 62 6.90 -21.97 -18.45
N LEU A 63 8.09 -21.68 -17.93
CA LEU A 63 9.27 -21.45 -18.75
C LEU A 63 9.77 -22.80 -19.25
N SER A 64 9.91 -22.96 -20.57
CA SER A 64 10.59 -24.12 -21.12
C SER A 64 12.02 -24.13 -20.61
N THR A 65 12.50 -25.24 -20.06
CA THR A 65 13.89 -25.42 -19.62
C THR A 65 14.81 -25.46 -20.85
N ALA A 66 15.17 -24.30 -21.39
CA ALA A 66 16.15 -24.19 -22.45
C ALA A 66 17.57 -24.26 -21.85
N SER A 67 18.25 -25.38 -22.15
CA SER A 67 19.71 -25.58 -22.14
C SER A 67 20.41 -26.02 -20.83
N ALA A 68 20.43 -27.33 -20.60
CA ALA A 68 21.65 -28.14 -20.37
C ALA A 68 21.24 -29.62 -20.21
N ARG A 69 20.88 -30.29 -21.31
CA ARG A 69 20.50 -31.71 -21.27
C ARG A 69 21.71 -32.57 -21.61
N ALA A 70 22.39 -33.11 -20.59
CA ALA A 70 23.12 -34.35 -20.75
C ALA A 70 22.10 -35.50 -20.81
N PRO A 71 22.24 -36.50 -21.70
CA PRO A 71 21.34 -37.65 -21.72
C PRO A 71 21.48 -38.44 -20.41
N GLY A 72 20.42 -38.53 -19.60
CA GLY A 72 20.36 -39.44 -18.45
C GLY A 72 19.91 -38.87 -17.10
N GLU A 73 19.70 -37.56 -16.93
CA GLU A 73 19.18 -37.04 -15.65
C GLU A 73 17.64 -37.15 -15.53
N PRO A 74 17.11 -37.58 -14.36
CA PRO A 74 15.67 -37.64 -14.11
C PRO A 74 15.03 -36.25 -14.12
N ALA A 75 13.82 -36.18 -14.68
CA ALA A 75 13.03 -34.95 -14.74
C ALA A 75 12.48 -34.58 -13.36
N SER A 76 13.18 -33.74 -12.58
CA SER A 76 12.67 -33.34 -11.26
C SER A 76 12.84 -31.88 -10.85
N ARG A 77 13.35 -30.98 -11.70
CA ARG A 77 13.18 -29.54 -11.43
C ARG A 77 11.77 -29.13 -11.84
N ALA A 78 10.93 -28.82 -10.84
CA ALA A 78 9.66 -28.15 -11.09
C ALA A 78 9.91 -26.93 -11.98
N ALA A 79 9.23 -26.86 -13.12
CA ALA A 79 9.43 -25.79 -14.09
C ALA A 79 9.07 -24.45 -13.46
N GLY A 80 10.00 -23.49 -13.48
CA GLY A 80 9.72 -22.11 -13.11
C GLY A 80 8.64 -21.52 -14.02
N GLN A 81 7.98 -20.46 -13.57
CA GLN A 81 7.01 -19.70 -14.35
C GLN A 81 7.55 -18.32 -14.67
N GLY A 82 7.15 -17.73 -15.79
CA GLY A 82 7.63 -16.42 -16.17
C GLY A 82 7.07 -15.88 -17.47
N LEU A 83 7.67 -14.80 -17.93
CA LEU A 83 7.44 -14.17 -19.23
C LEU A 83 8.81 -13.89 -19.84
N THR A 84 9.02 -14.28 -21.09
CA THR A 84 10.16 -13.82 -21.90
C THR A 84 10.04 -12.34 -22.23
N GLU A 85 11.16 -11.72 -22.64
CA GLU A 85 11.23 -10.32 -23.05
C GLU A 85 10.05 -9.93 -23.95
N ARG A 86 9.34 -8.87 -23.58
CA ARG A 86 8.23 -8.32 -24.36
C ARG A 86 8.03 -6.83 -24.12
N ASP A 87 7.48 -6.16 -25.11
CA ASP A 87 6.99 -4.79 -25.01
C ASP A 87 5.66 -4.75 -24.25
N VAL A 88 5.48 -3.72 -23.42
CA VAL A 88 4.31 -3.51 -22.56
C VAL A 88 3.94 -2.03 -22.50
N HIS A 89 2.79 -1.71 -21.91
CA HIS A 89 2.47 -0.31 -21.64
C HIS A 89 3.48 0.28 -20.65
N PRO A 90 3.75 1.61 -20.72
CA PRO A 90 4.66 2.25 -19.77
C PRO A 90 4.26 1.99 -18.32
N PHE A 91 5.25 1.67 -17.48
CA PHE A 91 5.08 1.42 -16.06
C PHE A 91 6.28 1.95 -15.27
N SER A 92 6.19 1.99 -13.94
CA SER A 92 7.34 2.33 -13.09
C SER A 92 7.49 1.48 -11.84
N MET A 93 6.53 0.60 -11.59
CA MET A 93 6.54 -0.33 -10.47
C MET A 93 6.05 -1.69 -10.93
N VAL A 94 6.64 -2.75 -10.37
CA VAL A 94 6.34 -4.13 -10.74
C VAL A 94 6.28 -5.02 -9.51
N GLY A 95 5.39 -6.01 -9.51
CA GLY A 95 5.32 -7.05 -8.49
C GLY A 95 4.70 -8.32 -9.06
N VAL A 96 4.76 -9.42 -8.31
CA VAL A 96 4.13 -10.69 -8.67
C VAL A 96 3.01 -10.99 -7.67
N ILE A 97 1.85 -11.37 -8.21
CA ILE A 97 0.62 -11.66 -7.45
C ILE A 97 0.20 -13.12 -7.68
N TRP A 98 -0.50 -13.70 -6.70
CA TRP A 98 -1.15 -15.00 -6.80
C TRP A 98 -2.48 -15.02 -6.03
N ASP A 99 -3.32 -16.02 -6.30
CA ASP A 99 -4.73 -16.00 -5.91
C ASP A 99 -4.93 -16.08 -4.39
N ASP A 100 -4.34 -17.09 -3.73
CA ASP A 100 -4.54 -17.31 -2.31
C ASP A 100 -3.50 -16.56 -1.46
N VAL A 101 -3.98 -15.53 -0.75
CA VAL A 101 -3.18 -14.75 0.21
C VAL A 101 -2.63 -15.58 1.38
N ASN A 102 -3.14 -16.78 1.66
CA ASN A 102 -2.60 -17.66 2.70
C ASN A 102 -1.48 -18.57 2.20
N THR A 103 -1.28 -18.67 0.88
CA THR A 103 -0.21 -19.45 0.28
C THR A 103 1.05 -18.58 0.23
N GLU A 104 2.18 -19.10 0.75
CA GLU A 104 3.47 -18.42 0.66
C GLU A 104 4.21 -18.83 -0.61
N LEU A 105 4.88 -17.88 -1.27
CA LEU A 105 5.76 -18.16 -2.40
C LEU A 105 7.13 -18.59 -1.86
N HIS A 106 7.38 -19.89 -1.87
CA HIS A 106 8.69 -20.46 -1.58
C HIS A 106 9.54 -20.49 -2.85
N GLY A 107 10.53 -19.61 -2.95
CA GLY A 107 11.40 -19.52 -4.12
C GLY A 107 11.91 -18.13 -4.39
N THR A 108 12.41 -17.92 -5.61
CA THR A 108 12.96 -16.64 -6.05
C THR A 108 12.11 -16.09 -7.18
N ALA A 109 11.71 -14.82 -7.06
CA ALA A 109 11.11 -14.06 -8.15
C ALA A 109 12.09 -12.98 -8.59
N GLN A 110 12.41 -12.93 -9.87
CA GLN A 110 13.34 -11.95 -10.43
C GLN A 110 12.75 -11.29 -11.67
N VAL A 111 13.03 -9.99 -11.83
CA VAL A 111 12.56 -9.18 -12.94
C VAL A 111 13.72 -8.42 -13.57
N ARG A 112 13.67 -8.21 -14.88
CA ARG A 112 14.44 -7.17 -15.56
C ARG A 112 13.52 -6.33 -16.42
N THR A 113 13.88 -5.06 -16.60
CA THR A 113 13.03 -4.09 -17.30
C THR A 113 13.85 -3.28 -18.29
N ARG A 114 13.20 -2.82 -19.36
CA ARG A 114 13.78 -1.91 -20.34
C ARG A 114 13.41 -0.47 -20.00
N SER A 115 14.42 0.37 -19.81
CA SER A 115 14.23 1.79 -19.51
C SER A 115 13.78 2.56 -20.75
N THR A 116 12.69 3.31 -20.63
CA THR A 116 12.19 4.22 -21.68
C THR A 116 13.19 5.33 -22.04
N ALA A 117 14.01 5.76 -21.08
CA ALA A 117 14.96 6.85 -21.27
C ALA A 117 16.22 6.42 -22.06
N THR A 118 16.60 5.15 -21.99
CA THR A 118 17.87 4.66 -22.57
C THR A 118 17.71 3.53 -23.57
N GLY A 119 16.52 2.89 -23.64
CA GLY A 119 16.29 1.67 -24.40
C GLY A 119 17.03 0.44 -23.87
N ARG A 120 17.74 0.54 -22.74
CA ARG A 120 18.57 -0.54 -22.20
C ARG A 120 17.82 -1.38 -21.19
N TRP A 121 18.05 -2.69 -21.23
CA TRP A 121 17.63 -3.64 -20.20
C TRP A 121 18.49 -3.51 -18.94
N SER A 122 17.85 -3.60 -17.78
CA SER A 122 18.54 -3.81 -16.51
C SER A 122 19.14 -5.21 -16.43
N GLY A 123 20.04 -5.42 -15.46
CA GLY A 123 20.28 -6.78 -14.95
C GLY A 123 19.05 -7.36 -14.26
N TRP A 124 19.10 -8.64 -13.91
CA TRP A 124 18.08 -9.27 -13.06
C TRP A 124 18.07 -8.65 -11.67
N GLN A 125 16.88 -8.35 -11.16
CA GLN A 125 16.64 -7.78 -9.84
C GLN A 125 15.67 -8.68 -9.08
N ASP A 126 15.95 -8.93 -7.81
CA ASP A 126 15.10 -9.74 -6.94
C ASP A 126 13.84 -8.96 -6.52
N LEU A 127 12.71 -9.67 -6.49
CA LEU A 127 11.49 -9.24 -5.81
C LEU A 127 11.45 -9.92 -4.44
N GLU A 128 11.13 -9.16 -3.39
CA GLU A 128 10.97 -9.70 -2.04
C GLU A 128 9.72 -10.57 -1.98
N THR A 129 9.90 -11.87 -1.82
CA THR A 129 8.83 -12.89 -1.85
C THR A 129 8.15 -13.08 -0.50
N HIS A 130 8.80 -12.69 0.60
CA HIS A 130 8.22 -12.71 1.94
C HIS A 130 7.50 -11.38 2.20
N ASN A 131 6.28 -11.26 1.65
CA ASN A 131 5.44 -10.06 1.81
C ASN A 131 4.02 -10.38 2.34
N ALA A 132 3.72 -11.64 2.65
CA ALA A 132 2.45 -12.10 3.24
C ALA A 132 2.15 -11.50 4.64
N GLU A 133 3.17 -10.93 5.30
CA GLU A 133 3.08 -10.24 6.58
C GLU A 133 2.34 -8.90 6.53
N HIS A 134 2.29 -8.30 5.34
CA HIS A 134 1.55 -7.08 5.10
C HIS A 134 0.14 -7.49 4.66
N SER A 135 -0.76 -7.65 5.62
CA SER A 135 -2.15 -7.99 5.35
C SER A 135 -3.05 -7.50 6.48
N ALA A 136 -4.34 -7.39 6.20
CA ALA A 136 -5.36 -7.23 7.22
C ALA A 136 -5.47 -8.46 8.12
N ASP A 137 -5.82 -8.23 9.38
CA ASP A 137 -5.93 -9.28 10.40
C ASP A 137 -7.07 -10.27 10.09
N PRO A 138 -6.92 -11.57 10.40
CA PRO A 138 -8.01 -12.54 10.29
C PRO A 138 -9.24 -12.14 11.10
N GLY A 139 -10.43 -12.25 10.51
CA GLY A 139 -11.69 -11.84 11.15
C GLY A 139 -12.04 -10.36 10.97
N THR A 140 -11.32 -9.63 10.11
CA THR A 140 -11.67 -8.26 9.74
C THR A 140 -12.40 -8.24 8.39
N ALA A 141 -13.30 -7.28 8.21
CA ALA A 141 -14.03 -7.10 6.94
C ALA A 141 -13.11 -6.95 5.72
N GLU A 142 -11.90 -6.39 5.90
CA GLU A 142 -10.89 -6.31 4.85
C GLU A 142 -10.41 -7.69 4.41
N ARG A 143 -10.06 -8.55 5.39
CA ARG A 143 -9.59 -9.92 5.13
C ARG A 143 -10.69 -10.83 4.60
N GLU A 144 -11.94 -10.60 5.00
CA GLU A 144 -13.11 -11.42 4.63
C GLU A 144 -13.78 -10.97 3.33
N SER A 145 -13.25 -9.94 2.65
CA SER A 145 -13.80 -9.42 1.40
C SER A 145 -13.77 -10.42 0.23
N GLY A 146 -12.95 -11.48 0.34
CA GLY A 146 -12.72 -12.44 -0.74
C GLY A 146 -11.86 -11.91 -1.90
N ALA A 147 -11.42 -10.65 -1.83
CA ALA A 147 -10.64 -9.99 -2.89
C ALA A 147 -9.13 -9.97 -2.62
N VAL A 148 -8.70 -10.33 -1.41
CA VAL A 148 -7.30 -10.21 -0.99
C VAL A 148 -6.44 -11.28 -1.62
N ARG A 149 -5.33 -10.86 -2.23
CA ARG A 149 -4.37 -11.73 -2.93
C ARG A 149 -3.01 -11.78 -2.25
N GLY A 150 -2.27 -12.84 -2.51
CA GLY A 150 -0.86 -12.94 -2.12
C GLY A 150 0.01 -12.16 -3.10
N SER A 151 1.13 -11.61 -2.62
CA SER A 151 1.97 -10.71 -3.41
C SER A 151 3.41 -10.68 -2.94
N THR A 152 4.35 -10.41 -3.85
CA THR A 152 5.69 -9.93 -3.50
C THR A 152 5.62 -8.46 -3.04
N ALA A 153 6.65 -7.96 -2.37
CA ALA A 153 6.80 -6.51 -2.25
C ALA A 153 6.99 -5.90 -3.66
N PRO A 154 6.39 -4.73 -3.95
CA PRO A 154 6.55 -4.13 -5.27
C PRO A 154 7.95 -3.49 -5.39
N LEU A 155 8.54 -3.58 -6.58
CA LEU A 155 9.84 -2.97 -6.91
C LEU A 155 9.65 -1.71 -7.75
N TRP A 156 10.31 -0.62 -7.35
CA TRP A 156 10.40 0.59 -8.18
C TRP A 156 11.51 0.43 -9.22
N VAL A 157 11.13 0.44 -10.50
CA VAL A 157 12.05 0.23 -11.64
C VAL A 157 12.32 1.51 -12.44
N GLY A 158 11.61 2.60 -12.12
CA GLY A 158 11.62 3.82 -12.93
C GLY A 158 10.85 3.65 -14.24
N ALA A 159 10.83 4.66 -15.11
CA ALA A 159 10.03 4.62 -16.33
C ALA A 159 10.51 3.52 -17.30
N SER A 160 9.68 2.50 -17.50
CA SER A 160 10.00 1.30 -18.26
C SER A 160 8.86 0.91 -19.22
N ASP A 161 9.19 0.27 -20.34
CA ASP A 161 8.26 -0.14 -21.40
C ASP A 161 8.51 -1.57 -21.92
N GLY A 162 9.41 -2.30 -21.29
CA GLY A 162 9.70 -3.70 -21.57
C GLY A 162 9.95 -4.46 -20.28
N VAL A 163 9.55 -5.73 -20.25
CA VAL A 163 9.69 -6.57 -19.05
C VAL A 163 10.03 -8.02 -19.38
N GLU A 164 10.78 -8.64 -18.48
CA GLU A 164 10.96 -10.09 -18.39
C GLU A 164 10.94 -10.49 -16.92
N VAL A 165 10.28 -11.60 -16.60
CA VAL A 165 10.14 -12.10 -15.23
C VAL A 165 10.36 -13.61 -15.20
N ARG A 166 11.02 -14.08 -14.15
CA ARG A 166 11.12 -15.51 -13.81
C ARG A 166 10.81 -15.72 -12.34
N VAL A 167 10.08 -16.78 -12.05
CA VAL A 167 9.73 -17.26 -10.73
C VAL A 167 10.12 -18.72 -10.65
N ASP A 168 11.17 -18.99 -9.90
CA ASP A 168 11.71 -20.33 -9.72
C ASP A 168 11.30 -20.87 -8.35
N PRO A 169 10.77 -22.10 -8.27
CA PRO A 169 10.42 -22.72 -7.00
C PRO A 169 11.66 -22.91 -6.14
N GLY A 170 11.53 -22.68 -4.84
CA GLY A 170 12.59 -22.89 -3.87
C GLY A 170 13.01 -24.35 -3.85
N ALA A 171 14.31 -24.58 -3.71
CA ALA A 171 14.79 -25.89 -3.29
C ALA A 171 14.19 -26.21 -1.91
N PRO A 172 13.82 -27.48 -1.64
CA PRO A 172 13.48 -27.89 -0.29
C PRO A 172 14.63 -27.53 0.66
N ASP A 173 14.28 -26.90 1.77
CA ASP A 173 15.09 -26.67 2.98
C ASP A 173 16.54 -27.22 2.95
N SER A 174 17.53 -26.31 2.89
CA SER A 174 18.94 -26.63 3.13
C SER A 174 19.29 -26.57 4.63
N SER A 175 18.63 -27.37 5.46
CA SER A 175 19.01 -27.61 6.86
C SER A 175 20.13 -28.65 6.92
N GLY A 176 21.26 -28.35 6.29
CA GLY A 176 22.54 -29.07 6.49
C GLY A 176 22.63 -30.53 6.03
N THR A 177 21.53 -31.20 5.71
CA THR A 177 21.53 -32.53 5.08
C THR A 177 21.08 -32.40 3.64
N ARG A 178 21.99 -32.64 2.69
CA ARG A 178 21.67 -32.73 1.26
C ARG A 178 20.81 -33.96 1.02
N ASP A 179 19.51 -33.84 1.23
CA ASP A 179 18.57 -34.84 0.74
C ASP A 179 18.14 -34.42 -0.68
N ALA A 180 18.77 -35.02 -1.68
CA ALA A 180 18.46 -34.79 -3.09
C ALA A 180 17.08 -35.36 -3.50
N SER A 181 16.34 -35.99 -2.58
CA SER A 181 15.00 -36.54 -2.79
C SER A 181 13.87 -35.58 -2.43
N ALA A 182 14.16 -34.43 -1.82
CA ALA A 182 13.11 -33.53 -1.37
C ALA A 182 12.44 -32.82 -2.57
N THR A 183 11.11 -32.88 -2.61
CA THR A 183 10.29 -32.28 -3.68
C THR A 183 10.24 -30.76 -3.52
N PRO A 184 10.56 -29.98 -4.58
CA PRO A 184 10.39 -28.53 -4.55
C PRO A 184 8.97 -28.14 -4.13
N VAL A 185 8.83 -27.14 -3.26
CA VAL A 185 7.51 -26.63 -2.89
C VAL A 185 6.85 -26.03 -4.14
N PRO A 186 5.64 -26.48 -4.52
CA PRO A 186 4.97 -25.96 -5.72
C PRO A 186 4.77 -24.45 -5.65
N LEU A 187 4.86 -23.80 -6.81
CA LEU A 187 4.53 -22.38 -6.92
C LEU A 187 3.04 -22.13 -6.67
N PRO A 188 2.66 -20.98 -6.09
CA PRO A 188 1.25 -20.62 -5.92
C PRO A 188 0.46 -20.62 -7.23
N ALA A 189 -0.84 -20.90 -7.14
CA ALA A 189 -1.74 -20.83 -8.29
C ALA A 189 -2.03 -19.38 -8.70
N GLY A 190 -2.28 -19.17 -10.00
CA GLY A 190 -2.67 -17.87 -10.53
C GLY A 190 -1.55 -16.83 -10.56
N LEU A 191 -0.28 -17.26 -10.66
CA LEU A 191 0.84 -16.32 -10.74
C LEU A 191 0.69 -15.39 -11.95
N HIS A 192 0.73 -14.08 -11.69
CA HIS A 192 0.74 -13.05 -12.70
C HIS A 192 1.67 -11.90 -12.29
N LEU A 193 2.26 -11.27 -13.30
CA LEU A 193 3.00 -10.04 -13.15
C LEU A 193 2.03 -8.87 -13.11
N GLU A 194 2.26 -7.93 -12.20
CA GLU A 194 1.54 -6.67 -12.11
C GLU A 194 2.47 -5.52 -12.45
N LEU A 195 2.13 -4.79 -13.50
CA LEU A 195 2.82 -3.58 -13.94
C LEU A 195 1.99 -2.36 -13.56
N VAL A 196 2.59 -1.44 -12.81
CA VAL A 196 1.90 -0.28 -12.26
C VAL A 196 2.50 1.00 -12.84
N ASP A 197 1.66 1.76 -13.54
CA ASP A 197 1.90 3.17 -13.81
C ASP A 197 1.29 4.00 -12.67
N PRO A 198 2.12 4.70 -11.87
CA PRO A 198 1.63 5.54 -10.77
C PRO A 198 0.87 6.79 -11.24
N GLY A 199 0.86 7.07 -12.55
CA GLY A 199 0.27 8.27 -13.13
C GLY A 199 1.11 9.52 -12.89
N LYS A 200 0.80 10.55 -13.68
CA LYS A 200 1.41 11.88 -13.54
C LYS A 200 1.01 12.52 -12.22
N ASP A 201 1.88 13.38 -11.70
CA ASP A 201 1.52 14.15 -10.52
C ASP A 201 0.38 15.13 -10.87
N PRO A 202 -0.75 15.12 -10.15
CA PRO A 202 -1.82 16.08 -10.38
C PRO A 202 -1.37 17.54 -10.18
N GLN A 203 -0.28 17.78 -9.44
CA GLN A 203 0.32 19.12 -9.28
C GLN A 203 1.19 19.55 -10.48
N GLU A 204 1.53 18.64 -11.38
CA GLU A 204 2.24 18.92 -12.65
C GLU A 204 1.26 19.03 -13.84
N GLN A 205 -0.04 18.84 -13.64
CA GLN A 205 -1.07 19.03 -14.65
C GLN A 205 -1.48 20.52 -14.75
N PRO A 206 -1.69 21.08 -15.96
CA PRO A 206 -2.17 22.46 -16.12
C PRO A 206 -3.48 22.69 -15.36
N ALA A 207 -3.52 23.69 -14.49
CA ALA A 207 -4.70 24.01 -13.70
C ALA A 207 -5.83 24.58 -14.58
N THR A 208 -6.96 23.89 -14.65
CA THR A 208 -8.21 24.44 -15.20
C THR A 208 -9.18 24.77 -14.07
N GLY A 209 -9.39 26.07 -13.78
CA GLY A 209 -10.55 26.57 -13.01
C GLY A 209 -10.30 27.00 -11.56
N ALA A 210 -10.98 28.08 -11.15
CA ALA A 210 -10.58 29.03 -10.11
C ALA A 210 -11.17 28.85 -8.68
N ALA A 211 -10.43 29.46 -7.74
CA ALA A 211 -10.73 30.13 -6.47
C ALA A 211 -12.06 29.95 -5.69
N GLY A 212 -11.90 29.85 -4.35
CA GLY A 212 -12.92 30.15 -3.33
C GLY A 212 -12.38 29.88 -1.91
N ALA A 213 -12.24 30.94 -1.08
CA ALA A 213 -11.50 30.92 0.19
C ALA A 213 -12.35 30.68 1.45
N ASP A 214 -11.64 30.23 2.49
CA ASP A 214 -11.91 30.37 3.93
C ASP A 214 -13.09 29.68 4.60
N ARG A 215 -12.85 28.37 4.78
CA ARG A 215 -12.97 27.53 6.00
C ARG A 215 -12.70 26.06 5.65
N ALA A 216 -12.56 25.77 4.35
CA ALA A 216 -12.15 24.51 3.74
C ALA A 216 -10.62 24.30 3.61
N ALA A 217 -9.80 25.25 4.03
CA ALA A 217 -8.35 25.26 3.78
C ALA A 217 -7.60 24.04 4.37
N ALA A 218 -8.04 23.49 5.51
CA ALA A 218 -7.41 22.29 6.09
C ALA A 218 -7.76 20.98 5.33
N ARG A 219 -8.89 20.94 4.61
CA ARG A 219 -9.28 19.77 3.79
C ARG A 219 -8.69 19.81 2.37
N ASN A 220 -8.19 20.97 1.96
CA ASN A 220 -7.67 21.23 0.61
C ASN A 220 -6.16 21.45 0.54
N ALA A 221 -5.44 21.46 1.67
CA ALA A 221 -4.01 21.67 1.70
C ALA A 221 -3.23 20.43 1.22
N THR A 222 -2.23 20.65 0.37
CA THR A 222 -1.26 19.63 -0.08
C THR A 222 -0.28 19.23 1.02
N ALA A 223 -0.10 20.07 2.04
CA ALA A 223 0.66 19.72 3.22
C ALA A 223 0.07 20.37 4.48
N LEU A 224 0.14 19.63 5.58
CA LEU A 224 -0.03 20.16 6.91
C LEU A 224 1.30 20.77 7.36
N PRO A 225 1.35 22.06 7.74
CA PRO A 225 2.59 22.70 8.15
C PRO A 225 3.10 22.10 9.48
N ALA A 226 4.42 22.14 9.69
CA ALA A 226 4.98 21.83 11.00
C ALA A 226 4.43 22.81 12.04
N LEU A 227 4.18 22.34 13.26
CA LEU A 227 3.78 23.18 14.37
C LEU A 227 4.92 23.28 15.37
N SER A 228 5.03 24.43 16.04
CA SER A 228 5.82 24.53 17.27
C SER A 228 5.20 23.68 18.38
N ARG A 229 5.92 23.46 19.47
CA ARG A 229 5.38 22.76 20.65
C ARG A 229 4.12 23.46 21.19
N PRO A 230 4.10 24.78 21.50
CA PRO A 230 2.89 25.44 21.99
C PRO A 230 1.69 25.32 21.05
N ALA A 231 1.92 25.44 19.73
CA ALA A 231 0.85 25.29 18.74
C ALA A 231 0.34 23.84 18.66
N THR A 232 1.22 22.85 18.85
CA THR A 232 0.83 21.44 18.91
C THR A 232 -0.01 21.15 20.15
N ASP A 233 0.40 21.68 21.30
CA ASP A 233 -0.28 21.48 22.57
C ASP A 233 -1.68 22.08 22.53
N ALA A 234 -1.81 23.32 22.02
CA ALA A 234 -3.09 23.98 21.79
C ALA A 234 -3.99 23.18 20.82
N ALA A 235 -3.42 22.71 19.69
CA ALA A 235 -4.17 21.90 18.73
C ALA A 235 -4.62 20.54 19.28
N ALA A 236 -3.94 20.02 20.30
CA ALA A 236 -4.31 18.81 21.04
C ALA A 236 -5.25 19.09 22.23
N GLY A 237 -5.65 20.35 22.45
CA GLY A 237 -6.60 20.74 23.50
C GLY A 237 -5.99 20.92 24.89
N TYR A 238 -4.66 21.08 25.00
CA TYR A 238 -4.01 21.38 26.27
C TYR A 238 -4.07 22.87 26.61
N ALA A 239 -4.23 23.18 27.89
CA ALA A 239 -4.22 24.55 28.39
C ALA A 239 -2.82 25.19 28.25
N PRO A 240 -2.73 26.53 28.07
CA PRO A 240 -1.45 27.24 28.10
C PRO A 240 -0.65 26.93 29.38
N GLY A 241 0.64 26.65 29.24
CA GLY A 241 1.52 26.30 30.36
C GLY A 241 1.51 24.82 30.75
N ALA A 242 0.61 23.99 30.20
CA ALA A 242 0.70 22.54 30.35
C ALA A 242 1.99 22.02 29.68
N THR A 243 2.58 20.98 30.27
CA THR A 243 3.77 20.30 29.72
C THR A 243 3.45 18.87 29.31
N PRO A 244 2.56 18.65 28.32
CA PRO A 244 2.22 17.32 27.87
C PRO A 244 3.42 16.62 27.21
N TYR A 245 3.49 15.30 27.38
CA TYR A 245 4.48 14.46 26.70
C TYR A 245 4.08 14.18 25.25
N ILE A 246 3.94 15.24 24.46
CA ILE A 246 3.67 15.21 23.02
C ILE A 246 4.80 15.95 22.29
N GLY A 247 5.26 15.37 21.19
CA GLY A 247 6.25 16.02 20.33
C GLY A 247 5.60 17.04 19.39
N PRO A 248 6.34 18.08 18.95
CA PRO A 248 5.82 19.02 17.96
C PRO A 248 5.36 18.30 16.69
N ARG A 249 4.20 18.68 16.14
CA ARG A 249 3.70 18.07 14.90
C ARG A 249 4.67 18.38 13.76
N PRO A 250 5.24 17.37 13.07
CA PRO A 250 6.06 17.62 11.90
C PRO A 250 5.21 18.06 10.71
N ARG A 251 5.85 18.58 9.65
CA ARG A 251 5.18 18.78 8.36
C ARG A 251 4.76 17.42 7.81
N ILE A 252 3.52 17.31 7.31
CA ILE A 252 2.98 16.07 6.74
C ILE A 252 2.40 16.41 5.37
N ILE A 253 2.89 15.76 4.32
CA ILE A 253 2.31 15.83 2.97
C ILE A 253 1.02 15.01 3.00
N THR A 254 -0.10 15.66 2.69
CA THR A 254 -1.42 15.02 2.74
C THR A 254 -1.60 14.09 1.55
N ARG A 255 -2.63 13.24 1.61
CA ARG A 255 -3.05 12.42 0.47
C ARG A 255 -3.22 13.22 -0.82
N LYS A 256 -3.86 14.38 -0.73
CA LYS A 256 -3.95 15.32 -1.85
C LYS A 256 -2.57 15.78 -2.34
N GLY A 257 -1.65 16.08 -1.42
CA GLY A 257 -0.32 16.60 -1.75
C GLY A 257 0.64 15.62 -2.42
N TRP A 258 0.44 14.31 -2.25
CA TRP A 258 1.17 13.31 -3.02
C TRP A 258 0.37 12.73 -4.19
N GLY A 259 -0.83 13.26 -4.44
CA GLY A 259 -1.67 12.87 -5.57
C GLY A 259 -2.40 11.54 -5.40
N ALA A 260 -2.83 11.20 -4.17
CA ALA A 260 -3.64 10.02 -3.93
C ALA A 260 -4.96 10.07 -4.72
N ASP A 261 -5.24 9.04 -5.50
CA ASP A 261 -6.56 8.89 -6.11
C ASP A 261 -7.56 8.34 -5.08
N GLU A 262 -8.33 9.23 -4.46
CA GLU A 262 -9.32 8.84 -3.45
C GLU A 262 -10.44 7.94 -4.00
N LYS A 263 -10.60 7.83 -5.32
CA LYS A 263 -11.65 6.99 -5.95
C LYS A 263 -11.32 5.50 -5.88
N ILE A 264 -10.05 5.12 -5.71
CA ILE A 264 -9.69 3.69 -5.73
C ILE A 264 -9.81 3.03 -4.36
N ARG A 265 -9.70 3.77 -3.25
CA ARG A 265 -9.90 3.19 -1.91
C ARG A 265 -11.39 2.99 -1.59
N GLU A 266 -11.64 2.17 -0.59
CA GLU A 266 -12.95 2.15 0.05
C GLU A 266 -13.29 3.46 0.75
N LYS A 267 -14.59 3.76 0.82
CA LYS A 267 -15.11 5.02 1.39
C LYS A 267 -15.01 5.07 2.91
N ALA A 268 -15.25 3.95 3.59
CA ALA A 268 -15.36 3.88 5.04
C ALA A 268 -13.98 3.71 5.72
N PHE A 269 -13.86 4.28 6.92
CA PHE A 269 -12.65 4.16 7.74
C PHE A 269 -12.89 3.20 8.90
N ALA A 270 -11.93 2.32 9.16
CA ALA A 270 -11.89 1.51 10.37
C ALA A 270 -11.03 2.21 11.43
N TYR A 271 -11.60 2.50 12.59
CA TYR A 271 -10.87 3.11 13.71
C TYR A 271 -10.70 2.12 14.87
N THR A 272 -9.57 2.20 15.54
CA THR A 272 -9.32 1.57 16.83
C THR A 272 -9.48 2.59 17.96
N ASN A 273 -9.42 2.12 19.21
CA ASN A 273 -9.65 2.99 20.37
C ASN A 273 -8.45 3.91 20.67
N THR A 274 -7.23 3.50 20.31
CA THR A 274 -5.99 4.23 20.63
C THR A 274 -4.84 3.80 19.70
N VAL A 275 -3.68 4.45 19.81
CA VAL A 275 -2.41 4.01 19.23
C VAL A 275 -1.40 3.77 20.36
N LYS A 276 -1.13 2.50 20.67
CA LYS A 276 -0.21 2.12 21.76
C LYS A 276 1.22 1.87 21.30
N ALA A 277 1.41 1.58 20.00
CA ALA A 277 2.71 1.30 19.42
C ALA A 277 2.80 1.77 17.97
N ALA A 278 4.03 1.99 17.51
CA ALA A 278 4.40 2.18 16.12
C ALA A 278 5.24 0.99 15.64
N PHE A 279 4.82 0.37 14.54
CA PHE A 279 5.65 -0.59 13.80
C PHE A 279 6.34 0.12 12.64
N VAL A 280 7.67 0.07 12.65
CA VAL A 280 8.50 0.62 11.59
C VAL A 280 8.78 -0.46 10.55
N HIS A 281 8.56 -0.10 9.29
CA HIS A 281 8.69 -0.92 8.09
C HIS A 281 9.69 -0.31 7.12
N HIS A 282 10.21 -1.12 6.20
CA HIS A 282 10.70 -0.63 4.92
C HIS A 282 9.70 -1.02 3.83
N SER A 283 9.75 -0.39 2.65
CA SER A 283 8.84 -0.78 1.56
C SER A 283 9.40 -1.92 0.69
N ALA A 284 10.69 -2.23 0.83
CA ALA A 284 11.43 -3.16 -0.03
C ALA A 284 11.40 -2.80 -1.54
N THR A 285 11.03 -1.57 -1.88
CA THR A 285 10.87 -1.08 -3.27
C THR A 285 12.18 -0.76 -4.00
N GLY A 286 13.33 -0.99 -3.38
CA GLY A 286 14.62 -0.48 -3.86
C GLY A 286 14.83 1.01 -3.55
N ASN A 287 16.04 1.50 -3.81
CA ASN A 287 16.50 2.83 -3.36
C ASN A 287 16.77 3.84 -4.50
N ASN A 288 16.50 3.44 -5.75
CA ASN A 288 16.92 4.17 -6.95
C ASN A 288 16.00 5.35 -7.34
N TYR A 289 14.89 5.56 -6.63
CA TYR A 289 14.04 6.73 -6.84
C TYR A 289 14.74 8.02 -6.37
N SER A 290 14.51 9.16 -7.02
CA SER A 290 14.93 10.49 -6.54
C SER A 290 13.91 11.08 -5.54
N CYS A 291 14.29 12.08 -4.73
CA CYS A 291 13.34 12.68 -3.76
C CYS A 291 12.04 13.18 -4.42
N SER A 292 12.13 13.74 -5.63
CA SER A 292 10.97 14.22 -6.40
C SER A 292 10.07 13.08 -6.88
N GLN A 293 10.59 11.85 -7.01
CA GLN A 293 9.81 10.66 -7.36
C GLN A 293 9.13 10.00 -6.17
N ALA A 294 9.39 10.43 -4.92
CA ALA A 294 8.79 9.82 -3.74
C ALA A 294 7.24 9.81 -3.77
N PRO A 295 6.54 10.88 -4.20
CA PRO A 295 5.09 10.83 -4.43
C PRO A 295 4.67 9.75 -5.44
N SER A 296 5.39 9.60 -6.55
CA SER A 296 5.10 8.58 -7.56
C SER A 296 5.32 7.16 -7.03
N VAL A 297 6.40 6.93 -6.26
CA VAL A 297 6.62 5.65 -5.56
C VAL A 297 5.44 5.35 -4.64
N LEU A 298 5.00 6.34 -3.85
CA LEU A 298 3.88 6.16 -2.92
C LEU A 298 2.56 5.90 -3.64
N ARG A 299 2.26 6.60 -4.75
CA ARG A 299 1.10 6.32 -5.61
C ARG A 299 1.16 4.91 -6.19
N GLY A 300 2.34 4.45 -6.61
CA GLY A 300 2.56 3.09 -7.08
C GLY A 300 2.22 2.05 -6.00
N ILE A 301 2.77 2.19 -4.79
CA ILE A 301 2.48 1.30 -3.66
C ILE A 301 0.97 1.31 -3.35
N TYR A 302 0.36 2.50 -3.31
CA TYR A 302 -1.06 2.65 -3.03
C TYR A 302 -1.93 1.90 -4.07
N ARG A 303 -1.63 2.09 -5.36
CA ARG A 303 -2.33 1.40 -6.45
C ARG A 303 -2.09 -0.10 -6.41
N TYR A 304 -0.87 -0.56 -6.16
CA TYR A 304 -0.56 -1.98 -6.00
C TYR A 304 -1.35 -2.61 -4.85
N HIS A 305 -1.38 -1.97 -3.69
CA HIS A 305 -2.15 -2.47 -2.53
C HIS A 305 -3.65 -2.58 -2.85
N VAL A 306 -4.22 -1.59 -3.52
CA VAL A 306 -5.67 -1.54 -3.77
C VAL A 306 -6.10 -2.37 -4.97
N LYS A 307 -5.44 -2.20 -6.12
CA LYS A 307 -5.84 -2.80 -7.39
C LYS A 307 -5.28 -4.20 -7.61
N SER A 308 -4.08 -4.47 -7.07
CA SER A 308 -3.42 -5.76 -7.24
C SER A 308 -3.67 -6.67 -6.03
N ASN A 309 -3.46 -6.16 -4.81
CA ASN A 309 -3.63 -6.98 -3.59
C ASN A 309 -5.07 -7.02 -3.06
N GLY A 310 -5.97 -6.17 -3.59
CA GLY A 310 -7.38 -6.11 -3.16
C GLY A 310 -7.62 -5.47 -1.79
N TRP A 311 -6.69 -4.64 -1.31
CA TRP A 311 -6.83 -3.98 0.00
C TRP A 311 -7.71 -2.74 -0.10
N ARG A 312 -8.23 -2.33 1.05
CA ARG A 312 -9.18 -1.20 1.12
C ARG A 312 -8.52 0.15 0.89
N ASP A 313 -7.23 0.25 1.19
CA ASP A 313 -6.37 1.43 1.05
C ASP A 313 -4.90 0.99 1.17
N ILE A 314 -3.94 1.91 1.12
CA ILE A 314 -2.56 1.64 1.51
C ILE A 314 -2.50 1.14 2.96
N GLY A 315 -1.71 0.10 3.21
CA GLY A 315 -1.72 -0.62 4.50
C GLY A 315 -1.05 0.15 5.65
N TYR A 316 -0.16 1.10 5.32
CA TYR A 316 0.60 1.88 6.30
C TYR A 316 -0.13 3.17 6.67
N ASN A 317 -0.06 3.58 7.93
CA ASN A 317 -0.65 4.85 8.38
C ASN A 317 0.15 6.05 7.88
N PHE A 318 1.47 5.93 7.79
CA PHE A 318 2.37 6.97 7.29
C PHE A 318 3.51 6.37 6.47
N ALA A 319 4.02 7.15 5.52
CA ALA A 319 5.25 6.84 4.81
C ALA A 319 6.31 7.93 5.06
N VAL A 320 7.59 7.55 4.98
CA VAL A 320 8.74 8.43 5.11
C VAL A 320 9.70 8.16 3.96
N ASP A 321 10.06 9.16 3.18
CA ASP A 321 11.05 8.99 2.10
C ASP A 321 12.50 9.11 2.62
N LYS A 322 13.46 8.80 1.75
CA LYS A 322 14.89 8.90 2.06
C LYS A 322 15.38 10.33 2.33
N CYS A 323 14.55 11.33 2.03
CA CYS A 323 14.83 12.76 2.14
C CYS A 323 14.19 13.38 3.39
N GLY A 324 13.46 12.57 4.18
CA GLY A 324 12.84 12.98 5.44
C GLY A 324 11.46 13.61 5.29
N ASN A 325 10.84 13.55 4.11
CA ASN A 325 9.44 13.93 3.96
C ASN A 325 8.55 12.86 4.61
N ILE A 326 7.47 13.32 5.23
CA ILE A 326 6.48 12.47 5.90
C ILE A 326 5.17 12.62 5.15
N TYR A 327 4.58 11.49 4.78
CA TYR A 327 3.36 11.41 3.99
C TYR A 327 2.25 10.76 4.82
N GLU A 328 1.04 11.31 4.71
CA GLU A 328 -0.17 10.62 5.13
C GLU A 328 -0.36 9.36 4.28
N GLY A 329 -0.43 8.20 4.91
CA GLY A 329 -0.75 6.93 4.26
C GLY A 329 -2.25 6.67 4.32
N ARG A 330 -2.67 5.73 5.16
CA ARG A 330 -4.06 5.30 5.28
C ARG A 330 -5.00 6.45 5.66
N ALA A 331 -6.05 6.63 4.86
CA ALA A 331 -6.95 7.77 4.92
C ALA A 331 -7.69 7.90 6.26
N GLY A 332 -7.91 9.14 6.70
CA GLY A 332 -8.60 9.45 7.96
C GLY A 332 -7.73 9.31 9.21
N GLY A 333 -6.45 8.93 9.06
CA GLY A 333 -5.57 8.53 10.15
C GLY A 333 -4.67 9.60 10.76
N VAL A 334 -4.56 10.79 10.19
CA VAL A 334 -3.49 11.75 10.58
C VAL A 334 -3.51 12.03 12.09
N THR A 335 -4.64 12.44 12.66
CA THR A 335 -4.79 12.64 14.11
C THR A 335 -5.52 11.50 14.82
N LYS A 336 -6.25 10.65 14.09
CA LYS A 336 -7.06 9.55 14.66
C LYS A 336 -6.36 8.18 14.62
N ALA A 337 -6.85 7.22 15.37
CA ALA A 337 -6.31 5.85 15.41
C ALA A 337 -6.93 5.00 14.29
N VAL A 338 -6.68 5.33 13.01
CA VAL A 338 -7.15 4.49 11.89
C VAL A 338 -6.39 3.17 11.89
N MET A 339 -7.12 2.05 11.75
CA MET A 339 -6.53 0.72 11.70
C MET A 339 -5.85 0.50 10.35
N GLY A 340 -4.57 0.13 10.35
CA GLY A 340 -3.82 -0.23 9.14
C GLY A 340 -3.97 -1.69 8.73
N ALA A 341 -3.17 -2.10 7.75
CA ALA A 341 -2.98 -3.47 7.28
C ALA A 341 -1.48 -3.71 7.02
N HIS A 342 -0.65 -3.39 8.02
CA HIS A 342 0.80 -3.32 7.90
C HIS A 342 1.53 -4.40 8.68
N THR A 343 0.92 -4.95 9.73
CA THR A 343 1.54 -5.97 10.59
C THR A 343 0.49 -6.99 10.98
N LEU A 344 0.43 -8.08 10.22
CA LEU A 344 -0.53 -9.15 10.47
C LEU A 344 -0.43 -9.62 11.93
N GLY A 345 -1.56 -9.59 12.62
CA GLY A 345 -1.69 -9.92 14.04
C GLY A 345 -1.51 -8.73 14.99
N PHE A 346 -1.07 -7.55 14.54
CA PHE A 346 -0.90 -6.38 15.41
C PHE A 346 -1.41 -5.08 14.79
N ASN A 347 -2.27 -5.12 13.77
CA ASN A 347 -2.85 -3.92 13.16
C ASN A 347 -3.75 -3.14 14.16
N THR A 348 -4.40 -3.84 15.08
CA THR A 348 -5.28 -3.23 16.08
C THR A 348 -4.52 -2.42 17.14
N ASN A 349 -4.93 -1.17 17.37
CA ASN A 349 -4.35 -0.23 18.33
C ASN A 349 -2.88 0.15 18.07
N THR A 350 -2.42 0.05 16.83
CA THR A 350 -1.06 0.44 16.46
C THR A 350 -1.07 1.29 15.19
N MET A 351 0.09 1.80 14.82
CA MET A 351 0.28 2.43 13.52
C MET A 351 1.49 1.85 12.81
N GLY A 352 1.40 1.78 11.49
CA GLY A 352 2.50 1.41 10.60
C GLY A 352 3.17 2.65 10.02
N VAL A 353 4.49 2.72 10.13
CA VAL A 353 5.33 3.74 9.48
C VAL A 353 6.27 3.04 8.50
N VAL A 354 6.04 3.22 7.20
CA VAL A 354 6.93 2.66 6.17
C VAL A 354 7.99 3.66 5.76
N VAL A 355 9.25 3.24 5.76
CA VAL A 355 10.35 4.01 5.18
C VAL A 355 10.56 3.53 3.75
N LEU A 356 10.38 4.42 2.76
CA LEU A 356 10.49 4.07 1.35
C LEU A 356 11.94 3.71 1.00
N GLY A 357 12.17 2.44 0.69
CA GLY A 357 13.47 1.89 0.36
C GLY A 357 13.66 0.44 0.80
N THR A 358 14.84 -0.10 0.49
CA THR A 358 15.30 -1.42 0.93
C THR A 358 16.52 -1.25 1.84
N PHE A 359 16.40 -1.67 3.09
CA PHE A 359 17.42 -1.43 4.14
C PHE A 359 17.97 -2.71 4.77
N SER A 360 17.92 -3.83 4.05
CA SER A 360 18.57 -5.08 4.48
C SER A 360 20.10 -4.94 4.46
N GLY A 361 20.66 -4.44 3.35
CA GLY A 361 22.09 -4.16 3.19
C GLY A 361 22.48 -2.67 3.33
N THR A 362 21.60 -1.76 2.92
CA THR A 362 21.88 -0.31 2.81
C THR A 362 21.47 0.46 4.07
N ASN A 363 22.30 1.39 4.54
CA ASN A 363 21.95 2.23 5.68
C ASN A 363 20.85 3.25 5.31
N PRO A 364 19.82 3.43 6.15
CA PRO A 364 18.86 4.51 5.93
C PRO A 364 19.52 5.88 6.14
N PRO A 365 19.20 6.90 5.33
CA PRO A 365 19.68 8.25 5.55
C PRO A 365 19.24 8.80 6.92
N ALA A 366 20.07 9.67 7.51
CA ALA A 366 19.74 10.28 8.79
C ALA A 366 18.41 11.08 8.73
N ALA A 367 18.10 11.68 7.58
CA ALA A 367 16.86 12.42 7.36
C ALA A 367 15.61 11.55 7.58
N SER A 368 15.59 10.32 7.05
CA SER A 368 14.45 9.41 7.21
C SER A 368 14.31 8.92 8.66
N VAL A 369 15.42 8.57 9.32
CA VAL A 369 15.42 8.17 10.75
C VAL A 369 14.92 9.31 11.63
N ASN A 370 15.36 10.54 11.38
CA ASN A 370 14.93 11.73 12.10
C ASN A 370 13.44 12.03 11.86
N ALA A 371 12.95 11.83 10.63
CA ALA A 371 11.54 11.99 10.30
C ALA A 371 10.65 10.97 11.04
N VAL A 372 11.06 9.70 11.12
CA VAL A 372 10.37 8.69 11.92
C VAL A 372 10.36 9.08 13.41
N ALA A 373 11.47 9.61 13.94
CA ALA A 373 11.52 10.07 15.33
C ALA A 373 10.54 11.23 15.60
N LYS A 374 10.50 12.24 14.72
CA LYS A 374 9.55 13.37 14.80
C LYS A 374 8.10 12.91 14.70
N LEU A 375 7.79 12.06 13.73
CA LEU A 375 6.44 11.51 13.54
C LEU A 375 5.97 10.74 14.77
N THR A 376 6.80 9.80 15.25
CA THR A 376 6.44 8.96 16.40
C THR A 376 6.33 9.77 17.68
N ALA A 377 7.17 10.80 17.88
CA ALA A 377 7.09 11.67 19.06
C ALA A 377 5.73 12.37 19.14
N TRP A 378 5.28 12.92 18.00
CA TRP A 378 3.99 13.59 17.91
C TRP A 378 2.81 12.60 17.99
N LYS A 379 2.78 11.61 17.09
CA LYS A 379 1.61 10.73 16.94
C LYS A 379 1.38 9.84 18.15
N LEU A 380 2.43 9.28 18.76
CA LEU A 380 2.29 8.52 20.01
C LEU A 380 1.93 9.44 21.18
N GLY A 381 2.39 10.69 21.14
CA GLY A 381 2.08 11.71 22.15
C GLY A 381 0.59 12.06 22.22
N LEU A 382 -0.09 12.12 21.07
CA LEU A 382 -1.55 12.28 21.00
C LEU A 382 -2.30 11.19 21.79
N PHE A 383 -1.71 10.00 21.92
CA PHE A 383 -2.27 8.85 22.64
C PHE A 383 -1.51 8.51 23.93
N LYS A 384 -0.70 9.46 24.43
CA LYS A 384 0.03 9.38 25.70
C LYS A 384 1.04 8.20 25.78
N ALA A 385 1.44 7.61 24.66
CA ALA A 385 2.39 6.52 24.62
C ALA A 385 3.85 7.04 24.68
N ASN A 386 4.67 6.42 25.55
CA ASN A 386 6.09 6.76 25.73
C ASN A 386 6.96 6.00 24.71
N PRO A 387 7.68 6.67 23.80
CA PRO A 387 8.52 6.05 22.78
C PRO A 387 9.61 5.09 23.31
N LYS A 388 10.17 5.36 24.50
CA LYS A 388 11.17 4.48 25.15
C LYS A 388 10.53 3.33 25.94
N GLY A 389 9.21 3.37 26.11
CA GLY A 389 8.47 2.41 26.90
C GLY A 389 8.31 1.05 26.22
N LYS A 390 7.71 0.13 26.98
CA LYS A 390 7.20 -1.15 26.48
C LYS A 390 5.68 -1.18 26.61
N VAL A 391 5.04 -1.97 25.77
CA VAL A 391 3.59 -2.17 25.75
C VAL A 391 3.28 -3.66 25.58
N THR A 392 2.18 -4.11 26.18
CA THR A 392 1.63 -5.43 25.91
C THR A 392 0.53 -5.32 24.86
N LEU A 393 0.71 -5.99 23.73
CA LEU A 393 -0.29 -6.13 22.67
C LEU A 393 -0.82 -7.56 22.64
N VAL A 394 -2.04 -7.75 22.13
CA VAL A 394 -2.65 -9.07 21.92
C VAL A 394 -2.58 -9.38 20.45
N SER A 395 -1.97 -10.52 20.09
CA SER A 395 -1.88 -10.94 18.69
C SER A 395 -3.27 -11.31 18.15
N GLY A 396 -3.63 -10.78 16.98
CA GLY A 396 -4.74 -11.23 16.14
C GLY A 396 -4.48 -12.56 15.43
N GLY A 397 -3.24 -13.05 15.48
CA GLY A 397 -2.76 -14.24 14.78
C GLY A 397 -1.74 -13.89 13.70
N SER A 398 -0.55 -14.46 13.79
CA SER A 398 0.52 -14.36 12.80
C SER A 398 1.34 -15.64 12.77
N ASN A 399 2.27 -15.77 11.82
CA ASN A 399 3.20 -16.89 11.75
C ASN A 399 4.17 -16.96 12.96
N LYS A 400 4.34 -15.84 13.68
CA LYS A 400 5.20 -15.74 14.86
C LYS A 400 4.45 -15.87 16.18
N TYR A 401 3.23 -15.33 16.26
CA TYR A 401 2.43 -15.33 17.48
C TYR A 401 0.99 -15.75 17.21
N LYS A 402 0.58 -16.87 17.84
CA LYS A 402 -0.81 -17.36 17.80
C LYS A 402 -1.80 -16.29 18.28
N LYS A 403 -3.02 -16.33 17.73
CA LYS A 403 -4.13 -15.45 18.13
C LYS A 403 -4.35 -15.51 19.65
N GLY A 404 -4.62 -14.36 20.25
CA GLY A 404 -4.81 -14.20 21.70
C GLY A 404 -3.53 -14.13 22.53
N LYS A 405 -2.34 -14.40 21.95
CA LYS A 405 -1.08 -14.29 22.69
C LYS A 405 -0.81 -12.83 23.09
N LYS A 406 -0.60 -12.61 24.40
CA LYS A 406 -0.09 -11.34 24.93
C LYS A 406 1.43 -11.26 24.71
N VAL A 407 1.88 -10.24 24.01
CA VAL A 407 3.29 -10.03 23.64
C VAL A 407 3.76 -8.66 24.15
N LYS A 408 4.87 -8.64 24.88
CA LYS A 408 5.50 -7.42 25.38
C LYS A 408 6.50 -6.90 24.36
N LEU A 409 6.20 -5.75 23.77
CA LEU A 409 6.95 -5.12 22.68
C LEU A 409 7.47 -3.75 23.10
N ASN A 410 8.41 -3.20 22.34
CA ASN A 410 8.76 -1.79 22.47
C ASN A 410 7.61 -0.95 21.89
N VAL A 411 7.38 0.24 22.44
CA VAL A 411 6.36 1.15 21.88
C VAL A 411 6.72 1.57 20.44
N ILE A 412 8.00 1.68 20.10
CA ILE A 412 8.46 1.72 18.71
C ILE A 412 9.16 0.40 18.43
N SER A 413 8.56 -0.44 17.60
CA SER A 413 9.04 -1.77 17.25
C SER A 413 9.30 -1.87 15.75
N GLY A 414 10.17 -2.79 15.35
CA GLY A 414 10.31 -3.15 13.93
C GLY A 414 9.25 -4.18 13.54
N HIS A 415 8.93 -4.30 12.26
CA HIS A 415 7.98 -5.34 11.81
C HIS A 415 8.35 -6.74 12.30
N ARG A 416 9.63 -7.11 12.15
CA ARG A 416 10.21 -8.37 12.64
C ARG A 416 9.99 -8.67 14.13
N ASP A 417 9.62 -7.67 14.94
CA ASP A 417 9.29 -7.91 16.34
C ASP A 417 7.94 -8.62 16.47
N GLY A 418 6.95 -8.26 15.64
CA GLY A 418 5.57 -8.78 15.65
C GLY A 418 5.29 -9.91 14.65
N PHE A 419 6.12 -10.05 13.61
CA PHE A 419 5.97 -11.05 12.55
C PHE A 419 7.33 -11.67 12.20
N ALA A 420 7.37 -12.90 11.67
CA ALA A 420 8.62 -13.50 11.16
C ALA A 420 8.86 -13.01 9.73
N THR A 421 9.57 -11.89 9.60
CA THR A 421 9.90 -11.17 8.35
C THR A 421 11.28 -10.50 8.51
N GLU A 422 11.95 -10.20 7.40
CA GLU A 422 13.15 -9.37 7.41
C GLU A 422 12.84 -7.88 7.60
N CYS A 423 11.62 -7.43 7.35
CA CYS A 423 11.21 -6.03 7.50
C CYS A 423 11.46 -5.52 8.94
N PRO A 424 12.02 -4.32 9.17
CA PRO A 424 12.31 -3.23 8.23
C PRO A 424 13.71 -3.27 7.58
N GLY A 425 14.31 -4.45 7.47
CA GLY A 425 15.69 -4.63 7.05
C GLY A 425 16.69 -4.39 8.19
N ALA A 426 17.82 -5.10 8.16
CA ALA A 426 18.76 -5.15 9.26
C ALA A 426 19.38 -3.77 9.60
N ARG A 427 19.60 -2.90 8.61
CA ARG A 427 20.22 -1.59 8.83
C ARG A 427 19.26 -0.59 9.46
N LEU A 428 18.00 -0.55 9.02
CA LEU A 428 16.98 0.32 9.63
C LEU A 428 16.56 -0.19 11.01
N TYR A 429 16.47 -1.50 11.19
CA TYR A 429 16.17 -2.10 12.50
C TYR A 429 17.20 -1.70 13.57
N LYS A 430 18.50 -1.68 13.22
CA LYS A 430 19.58 -1.21 14.11
C LYS A 430 19.41 0.25 14.58
N LYS A 431 18.66 1.09 13.85
CA LYS A 431 18.43 2.50 14.20
C LYS A 431 17.27 2.69 15.18
N LEU A 432 16.43 1.68 15.43
CA LEU A 432 15.22 1.85 16.25
C LEU A 432 15.52 2.25 17.70
N GLY A 433 16.66 1.83 18.26
CA GLY A 433 17.10 2.30 19.58
C GLY A 433 17.29 3.83 19.62
N THR A 434 18.00 4.38 18.63
CA THR A 434 18.21 5.82 18.48
C THR A 434 16.90 6.56 18.19
N THR A 435 16.02 5.98 17.38
CA THR A 435 14.68 6.53 17.11
C THR A 435 13.87 6.66 18.39
N ARG A 436 13.86 5.62 19.25
CA ARG A 436 13.17 5.65 20.55
C ARG A 436 13.68 6.77 21.45
N THR A 437 15.00 6.89 21.59
CA THR A 437 15.61 7.95 22.41
C THR A 437 15.29 9.35 21.87
N SER A 438 15.44 9.55 20.56
CA SER A 438 15.20 10.85 19.92
C SER A 438 13.72 11.23 19.98
N SER A 439 12.82 10.28 19.77
CA SER A 439 11.38 10.46 19.85
C SER A 439 10.93 10.82 21.28
N ALA A 440 11.45 10.14 22.29
CA ALA A 440 11.18 10.46 23.70
C ALA A 440 11.69 11.86 24.08
N LYS A 441 12.92 12.21 23.67
CA LYS A 441 13.46 13.57 23.86
C LYS A 441 12.56 14.63 23.21
N LEU A 442 12.07 14.37 22.01
CA LEU A 442 11.13 15.25 21.32
C LEU A 442 9.77 15.35 22.01
N GLN A 443 9.34 14.35 22.80
CA GLN A 443 8.18 14.45 23.69
C GLN A 443 8.48 15.23 24.98
N GLY A 444 9.74 15.48 25.32
CA GLY A 444 10.14 16.08 26.60
C GLY A 444 10.36 15.05 27.72
N ARG A 445 10.78 13.83 27.38
CA ARG A 445 11.05 12.71 28.31
C ARG A 445 12.52 12.32 28.39
#